data_AF-A0A6N3DD64-F1
#
_entry.id   AF-A0A6N3DD64-F1
#
_cell.length_a   1.000
_cell.length_b   1.000
_cell.length_c   1.000
_cell.angle_alpha   90.00
_cell.angle_beta   90.00
_cell.angle_gamma   90.00
#
_symmetry.space_group_name_H-M   'P 1'
#
loop_
_entity.id
_entity.type
_entity.pdbx_description
1 polymer ?
#
loop_
_entity_poly.entity_id
_entity_poly.type
_entity_poly.pdbx_seq_one_letter_code
_entity_poly.pdbx_strand_id
1 'polypeptide(L)'
;MKEYAIYVARVRKYTSEMNLNDAVARAIDECIKEGILVEFLRKNRSEVKMVSILEYDKEWEEKKLRKAEYEAGRSEGIEIGKSEGIEIGKTEGIEIGKSKGIEIGRDKAMAEFVCNMIKYGFSIEKIAEVTGKNAEQIQTILNQQAP
;
A
#
# COMPACT_ATOMS: atom_id res chain seq x y z
N MET A 1 -27.70 -26.06 21.05
CA MET A 1 -26.73 -25.44 20.13
C MET A 1 -25.76 -26.43 19.47
N LYS A 2 -25.27 -27.48 20.14
CA LYS A 2 -24.31 -28.44 19.55
C LYS A 2 -24.83 -29.21 18.33
N GLU A 3 -26.06 -29.70 18.36
CA GLU A 3 -26.62 -30.50 17.25
C GLU A 3 -26.89 -29.70 15.96
N TYR A 4 -27.33 -28.44 16.10
CA TYR A 4 -27.50 -27.54 14.96
C TYR A 4 -26.17 -27.21 14.28
N ALA A 5 -25.09 -27.03 15.06
CA ALA A 5 -23.76 -26.85 14.51
C ALA A 5 -23.28 -28.08 13.72
N ILE A 6 -23.65 -29.30 14.14
CA ILE A 6 -23.35 -30.53 13.40
C ILE A 6 -24.11 -30.57 12.07
N TYR A 7 -25.39 -30.21 12.06
CA TYR A 7 -26.18 -30.08 10.82
C TYR A 7 -25.53 -29.09 9.84
N VAL A 8 -25.23 -27.87 10.30
CA VAL A 8 -24.62 -26.83 9.46
C VAL A 8 -23.25 -27.27 8.92
N ALA A 9 -22.44 -27.94 9.75
CA ALA A 9 -21.15 -28.48 9.31
C ALA A 9 -21.30 -29.53 8.21
N ARG A 10 -22.33 -30.38 8.28
CA ARG A 10 -22.63 -31.37 7.22
C ARG A 10 -23.08 -30.72 5.93
N VAL A 11 -23.98 -29.74 6.00
CA VAL A 11 -24.40 -28.98 4.80
C VAL A 11 -23.17 -28.38 4.12
N ARG A 12 -22.29 -27.71 4.89
CA ARG A 12 -21.05 -27.12 4.37
C ARG A 12 -20.08 -28.13 3.78
N LYS A 13 -20.01 -29.35 4.33
CA LYS A 13 -19.20 -30.42 3.76
C LYS A 13 -19.77 -30.84 2.41
N TYR A 14 -21.07 -31.14 2.35
CA TYR A 14 -21.68 -31.65 1.13
C TYR A 14 -21.77 -30.61 0.01
N THR A 15 -21.85 -29.32 0.32
CA THR A 15 -21.81 -28.27 -0.72
C THR A 15 -20.48 -28.20 -1.49
N SER A 16 -19.41 -28.83 -0.99
CA SER A 16 -18.15 -28.98 -1.74
C SER A 16 -18.15 -30.14 -2.74
N GLU A 17 -19.10 -31.08 -2.61
CA GLU A 17 -19.20 -32.30 -3.42
C GLU A 17 -20.46 -32.33 -4.32
N MET A 18 -21.53 -31.63 -3.94
CA MET A 18 -22.81 -31.59 -4.64
C MET A 18 -23.49 -30.22 -4.54
N ASN A 19 -24.57 -30.02 -5.30
CA ASN A 19 -25.32 -28.76 -5.24
C ASN A 19 -25.98 -28.56 -3.86
N LEU A 20 -26.27 -27.31 -3.52
CA LEU A 20 -26.80 -26.91 -2.21
C LEU A 20 -28.11 -27.60 -1.84
N ASN A 21 -29.00 -27.80 -2.82
CA ASN A 21 -30.29 -28.45 -2.61
C ASN A 21 -30.11 -29.92 -2.15
N ASP A 22 -29.22 -30.65 -2.82
CA ASP A 22 -28.91 -32.04 -2.52
C ASP A 22 -28.11 -32.16 -1.23
N ALA A 23 -27.17 -31.24 -1.00
CA ALA A 23 -26.37 -31.16 0.22
C ALA A 23 -27.25 -30.98 1.47
N VAL A 24 -28.23 -30.07 1.40
CA VAL A 24 -29.21 -29.82 2.47
C VAL A 24 -30.10 -31.04 2.68
N ALA A 25 -30.65 -31.62 1.60
CA ALA A 25 -31.52 -32.80 1.70
C ALA A 25 -30.78 -33.98 2.36
N ARG A 26 -29.55 -34.26 1.91
CA ARG A 26 -28.70 -35.31 2.47
C ARG A 26 -28.34 -35.07 3.93
N ALA A 27 -27.97 -33.83 4.29
CA ALA A 27 -27.65 -33.48 5.67
C ALA A 27 -28.84 -33.69 6.61
N ILE A 28 -30.06 -33.35 6.16
CA ILE A 28 -31.28 -33.59 6.94
C ILE A 28 -31.49 -35.10 7.17
N ASP A 29 -31.39 -35.91 6.11
CA ASP A 29 -31.62 -37.36 6.19
C ASP A 29 -30.63 -38.05 7.12
N GLU A 30 -29.34 -37.72 7.01
CA GLU A 30 -28.31 -38.30 7.85
C GLU A 30 -28.41 -37.83 9.31
N CYS A 31 -28.76 -36.56 9.56
CA CYS A 31 -29.01 -36.09 10.92
C CYS A 31 -30.19 -36.81 11.58
N ILE A 32 -31.29 -37.01 10.86
CA ILE A 32 -32.45 -37.77 11.37
C ILE A 32 -32.03 -39.22 11.67
N LYS A 33 -31.25 -39.84 10.78
CA LYS A 33 -30.79 -41.23 10.94
C LYS A 33 -29.89 -41.41 12.16
N GLU A 34 -29.08 -40.41 12.48
CA GLU A 34 -28.09 -40.48 13.56
C GLU A 34 -28.56 -39.91 14.90
N GLY A 35 -29.84 -39.55 15.01
CA GLY A 35 -30.37 -39.05 16.29
C GLY A 35 -30.16 -37.56 16.53
N ILE A 36 -29.77 -36.79 15.52
CA ILE A 36 -29.45 -35.35 15.63
C ILE A 36 -30.65 -34.53 15.18
N LEU A 37 -31.19 -33.65 16.05
CA LEU A 37 -32.36 -32.80 15.74
C LEU A 37 -33.58 -33.56 15.20
N VAL A 38 -33.75 -34.84 15.54
CA VAL A 38 -34.74 -35.74 14.88
C VAL A 38 -36.15 -35.17 14.89
N GLU A 39 -36.68 -34.79 16.05
CA GLU A 39 -38.05 -34.29 16.16
C GLU A 39 -38.25 -33.00 15.37
N PHE A 40 -37.28 -32.08 15.45
CA PHE A 40 -37.31 -30.80 14.76
C PHE A 40 -37.24 -30.97 13.24
N LEU A 41 -36.27 -31.75 12.75
CA LEU A 41 -36.06 -31.96 11.31
C LEU A 41 -37.19 -32.76 10.68
N ARG A 42 -37.81 -33.71 11.41
CA ARG A 42 -38.99 -34.43 10.92
C ARG A 42 -40.21 -33.50 10.82
N LYS A 43 -40.42 -32.64 11.81
CA LYS A 43 -41.56 -31.72 11.85
C LYS A 43 -41.45 -30.58 10.84
N ASN A 44 -40.24 -30.04 10.65
CA ASN A 44 -40.01 -28.79 9.91
C ASN A 44 -39.19 -28.99 8.63
N ARG A 45 -39.15 -30.20 8.06
CA ARG A 45 -38.24 -30.57 6.95
C ARG A 45 -38.22 -29.57 5.79
N SER A 46 -39.40 -29.21 5.27
CA SER A 46 -39.53 -28.34 4.10
C SER A 46 -39.05 -26.92 4.40
N GLU A 47 -39.39 -26.40 5.58
CA GLU A 47 -38.98 -25.08 6.04
C GLU A 47 -37.46 -25.02 6.26
N VAL A 48 -36.89 -26.02 6.94
CA VAL A 48 -35.44 -26.14 7.14
C VAL A 48 -34.72 -26.19 5.80
N LYS A 49 -35.24 -26.95 4.83
CA LYS A 49 -34.65 -27.00 3.48
C LYS A 49 -34.67 -25.62 2.82
N MET A 50 -35.83 -24.98 2.78
CA MET A 50 -36.02 -23.67 2.14
C MET A 50 -35.13 -22.60 2.78
N VAL A 51 -35.17 -22.49 4.11
CA VAL A 51 -34.40 -21.51 4.88
C VAL A 51 -32.91 -21.76 4.69
N SER A 52 -32.45 -23.02 4.77
CA SER A 52 -31.03 -23.34 4.60
C SER A 52 -30.52 -22.97 3.21
N ILE A 53 -31.33 -23.13 2.16
CA ILE A 53 -30.93 -22.73 0.80
C ILE A 53 -30.84 -21.21 0.70
N LEU A 54 -31.89 -20.51 1.14
CA LEU A 54 -31.98 -19.06 1.06
C LEU A 54 -30.85 -18.37 1.83
N GLU A 55 -30.59 -18.80 3.06
CA GLU A 55 -29.54 -18.23 3.90
C GLU A 55 -28.15 -18.48 3.31
N TYR A 56 -27.91 -19.66 2.75
CA TYR A 56 -26.59 -20.00 2.20
C TYR A 56 -26.29 -19.24 0.90
N ASP A 57 -27.28 -19.09 0.02
CA ASP A 57 -27.14 -18.27 -1.20
C ASP A 57 -26.85 -16.81 -0.83
N LYS A 58 -27.58 -16.25 0.14
CA LYS A 58 -27.34 -14.90 0.66
C LYS A 58 -25.93 -14.74 1.25
N GLU A 59 -25.51 -15.66 2.12
CA GLU A 59 -24.14 -15.63 2.68
C GLU A 59 -23.07 -15.68 1.59
N TRP A 60 -23.31 -16.44 0.53
CA TRP A 60 -22.37 -16.59 -0.58
C TRP A 60 -22.26 -15.32 -1.41
N GLU A 61 -23.39 -14.68 -1.73
CA GLU A 61 -23.42 -13.37 -2.39
C GLU A 61 -22.73 -12.29 -1.56
N GLU A 62 -23.01 -12.20 -0.26
CA GLU A 62 -22.37 -11.25 0.65
C GLU A 62 -20.84 -11.46 0.73
N LYS A 63 -20.38 -12.72 0.78
CA LYS A 63 -18.94 -13.04 0.75
C LYS A 63 -18.30 -12.62 -0.57
N LYS A 64 -18.98 -12.83 -1.69
CA LYS A 64 -18.50 -12.42 -3.01
C LYS A 64 -18.39 -10.90 -3.09
N LEU A 65 -19.42 -10.17 -2.63
CA LEU A 65 -19.42 -8.71 -2.58
C LEU A 65 -18.28 -8.19 -1.70
N ARG A 66 -18.15 -8.71 -0.47
CA ARG A 66 -17.09 -8.28 0.44
C ARG A 66 -15.69 -8.55 -0.09
N LYS A 67 -15.49 -9.65 -0.82
CA LYS A 67 -14.22 -9.94 -1.49
C LYS A 67 -13.95 -8.91 -2.59
N ALA A 68 -14.94 -8.57 -3.41
CA ALA A 68 -14.81 -7.57 -4.45
C ALA A 68 -14.52 -6.17 -3.89
N GLU A 69 -15.23 -5.77 -2.82
CA GLU A 69 -14.99 -4.50 -2.12
C GLU A 69 -13.58 -4.43 -1.53
N TYR A 70 -13.11 -5.53 -0.92
CA TYR A 70 -11.74 -5.61 -0.40
C TYR A 70 -10.70 -5.50 -1.51
N GLU A 71 -10.91 -6.21 -2.62
CA GLU A 71 -10.01 -6.15 -3.78
C GLU A 71 -9.99 -4.75 -4.42
N ALA A 72 -11.15 -4.10 -4.52
CA ALA A 72 -11.27 -2.72 -4.99
C ALA A 72 -10.52 -1.74 -4.08
N GLY A 73 -10.78 -1.77 -2.77
CA GLY A 73 -10.11 -0.89 -1.81
C GLY A 73 -8.60 -1.14 -1.73
N ARG A 74 -8.15 -2.40 -1.87
CA ARG A 74 -6.73 -2.74 -1.96
C ARG A 74 -6.09 -2.16 -3.23
N SER A 75 -6.78 -2.26 -4.37
CA SER A 75 -6.30 -1.71 -5.64
C SER A 75 -6.19 -0.19 -5.58
N GLU A 76 -7.25 0.46 -5.09
CA GLU A 76 -7.31 1.92 -4.92
C GLU A 76 -6.19 2.41 -3.98
N GLY A 77 -6.00 1.76 -2.83
CA GLY A 77 -4.91 2.12 -1.91
C GLY A 77 -3.51 1.98 -2.51
N ILE A 78 -3.28 0.98 -3.37
CA ILE A 78 -2.00 0.83 -4.09
C ILE A 78 -1.83 1.94 -5.13
N GLU A 79 -2.90 2.29 -5.85
CA GLU A 79 -2.87 3.34 -6.86
C GLU A 79 -2.58 4.71 -6.24
N ILE A 80 -3.31 5.08 -5.18
CA ILE A 80 -3.10 6.31 -4.41
C ILE A 80 -1.68 6.36 -3.85
N GLY A 81 -1.22 5.30 -3.17
CA GLY A 81 0.12 5.28 -2.59
C GLY A 81 1.23 5.43 -3.63
N LYS A 82 1.04 4.89 -4.85
CA LYS A 82 1.98 5.08 -5.96
C LYS A 82 1.95 6.49 -6.53
N SER A 83 0.76 7.05 -6.75
CA SER A 83 0.64 8.40 -7.32
C SER A 83 1.23 9.44 -6.37
N GLU A 84 0.86 9.40 -5.09
CA GLU A 84 1.38 10.30 -4.06
C GLU A 84 2.90 10.15 -3.91
N GLY A 85 3.41 8.92 -3.85
CA GLY A 85 4.85 8.68 -3.73
C GLY A 85 5.66 9.23 -4.90
N ILE A 86 5.13 9.12 -6.14
CA ILE A 86 5.77 9.69 -7.33
C ILE A 86 5.72 11.22 -7.30
N GLU A 87 4.59 11.80 -6.91
CA GLU A 87 4.41 13.25 -6.87
C GLU A 87 5.33 13.91 -5.84
N ILE A 88 5.36 13.37 -4.62
CA ILE A 88 6.24 13.84 -3.55
C ILE A 88 7.70 13.69 -3.98
N GLY A 89 8.09 12.51 -4.44
CA GLY A 89 9.48 12.25 -4.86
C GLY A 89 9.96 13.14 -6.00
N LYS A 90 9.09 13.45 -6.97
CA LYS A 90 9.41 14.40 -8.04
C LYS A 90 9.55 15.82 -7.52
N THR A 91 8.62 16.26 -6.68
CA THR A 91 8.59 17.64 -6.16
C THR A 91 9.83 17.90 -5.31
N GLU A 92 10.10 17.05 -4.34
CA GLU A 92 11.28 17.15 -3.47
C GLU A 92 12.58 17.01 -4.27
N GLY A 93 12.64 16.04 -5.19
CA GLY A 93 13.81 15.83 -6.03
C GLY A 93 14.17 17.05 -6.90
N ILE A 94 13.16 17.69 -7.50
CA ILE A 94 13.34 18.91 -8.30
C ILE A 94 13.78 20.08 -7.41
N GLU A 95 13.17 20.26 -6.24
CA GLU A 95 13.51 21.36 -5.34
C GLU A 95 14.94 21.23 -4.82
N ILE A 96 15.31 20.06 -4.31
CA ILE A 96 16.66 19.77 -3.83
C ILE A 96 17.67 19.93 -4.97
N GLY A 97 17.36 19.39 -6.15
CA GLY A 97 18.22 19.49 -7.33
C GLY A 97 18.46 20.93 -7.77
N LYS A 98 17.41 21.76 -7.82
CA LYS A 98 17.51 23.19 -8.14
C LYS A 98 18.33 23.94 -7.11
N SER A 99 18.05 23.73 -5.82
CA SER A 99 18.76 24.41 -4.73
C SER A 99 20.25 24.10 -4.76
N LYS A 100 20.61 22.81 -4.80
CA LYS A 100 22.01 22.36 -4.91
C LYS A 100 22.68 22.85 -6.19
N GLY A 101 21.95 22.83 -7.32
CA GLY A 101 22.47 23.32 -8.59
C GLY A 101 22.82 24.82 -8.55
N ILE A 102 21.98 25.64 -7.92
CA ILE A 102 22.23 27.08 -7.74
C ILE A 102 23.43 27.31 -6.82
N GLU A 103 23.51 26.60 -5.71
CA GLU A 103 24.64 26.68 -4.76
C GLU A 103 25.96 26.33 -5.43
N ILE A 104 26.03 25.16 -6.09
CA ILE A 104 27.21 24.71 -6.85
C ILE A 104 27.58 25.74 -7.93
N GLY A 105 26.59 26.29 -8.63
CA GLY A 105 26.82 27.33 -9.64
C GLY A 105 27.43 28.60 -9.05
N ARG A 106 26.92 29.05 -7.90
CA ARG A 106 27.47 30.22 -7.18
C ARG A 106 28.89 29.98 -6.69
N ASP A 107 29.17 28.80 -6.16
CA ASP A 107 30.50 28.44 -5.68
C ASP A 107 31.51 28.38 -6.82
N LYS A 108 31.14 27.79 -7.97
CA LYS A 108 31.99 27.79 -9.17
C LYS A 108 32.25 29.20 -9.69
N ALA A 109 31.21 30.03 -9.81
CA ALA A 109 31.36 31.40 -10.26
C ALA A 109 32.24 32.24 -9.32
N MET A 110 32.09 32.03 -8.00
CA MET A 110 32.93 32.67 -6.99
C MET A 110 34.38 32.20 -7.08
N ALA A 111 34.63 30.91 -7.30
CA ALA A 111 35.97 30.38 -7.48
C ALA A 111 36.65 30.96 -8.73
N GLU A 112 35.96 30.99 -9.86
CA GLU A 112 36.45 31.61 -11.09
C GLU A 112 36.75 33.11 -10.90
N PHE A 113 35.88 33.83 -10.18
CA PHE A 113 36.09 35.24 -9.86
C PHE A 113 37.37 35.46 -9.04
N VAL A 114 37.57 34.67 -7.98
CA VAL A 114 38.79 34.72 -7.13
C VAL A 114 40.04 34.41 -7.96
N CYS A 115 40.02 33.36 -8.78
CA CYS A 115 41.13 33.00 -9.66
C CYS A 115 41.47 34.13 -10.64
N ASN A 116 40.47 34.77 -11.22
CA ASN A 116 40.66 35.92 -12.12
C ASN A 116 41.29 37.10 -11.38
N MET A 117 40.84 37.43 -10.17
CA MET A 117 41.45 38.51 -9.38
C MET A 117 42.94 38.26 -9.09
N ILE A 118 43.31 37.03 -8.69
CA ILE A 118 44.73 36.68 -8.49
C ILE A 118 45.51 36.83 -9.79
N LYS A 119 44.97 36.37 -10.92
CA LYS A 119 45.61 36.47 -12.24
C LYS A 119 45.88 37.92 -12.66
N TYR A 120 45.03 38.86 -12.27
CA TYR A 120 45.22 40.29 -12.52
C TYR A 120 46.06 41.00 -11.45
N GLY A 121 46.66 40.27 -10.50
CA GLY A 121 47.62 40.79 -9.54
C GLY A 121 46.99 41.41 -8.28
N PHE A 122 45.72 41.12 -7.99
CA PHE A 122 45.09 41.57 -6.74
C PHE A 122 45.64 40.76 -5.55
N SER A 123 45.88 41.43 -4.41
CA SER A 123 46.31 40.77 -3.19
C SER A 123 45.16 40.03 -2.50
N ILE A 124 45.49 39.05 -1.66
CA ILE A 124 44.50 38.26 -0.91
C ILE A 124 43.66 39.15 0.00
N GLU A 125 44.26 40.19 0.60
CA GLU A 125 43.54 41.15 1.45
C GLU A 125 42.49 41.92 0.65
N LYS A 126 42.82 42.33 -0.59
CA LYS A 126 41.88 43.05 -1.44
C LYS A 126 40.75 42.15 -1.95
N ILE A 127 41.05 40.88 -2.23
CA ILE A 127 40.03 39.88 -2.59
C ILE A 127 39.08 39.64 -1.42
N ALA A 128 39.62 39.48 -0.21
CA ALA A 128 38.82 39.31 1.01
C ALA A 128 37.84 40.46 1.24
N GLU A 129 38.28 41.69 1.03
CA GLU A 129 37.45 42.89 1.11
C GLU A 129 36.29 42.87 0.09
N VAL A 130 36.55 42.45 -1.16
CA VAL A 130 35.56 42.48 -2.25
C VAL A 130 34.60 41.28 -2.21
N THR A 131 35.08 40.09 -1.87
CA THR A 131 34.27 38.87 -1.86
C THR A 131 33.63 38.57 -0.51
N GLY A 132 34.00 39.30 0.54
CA GLY A 132 33.55 39.05 1.92
C GLY A 132 34.01 37.71 2.50
N LYS A 133 35.04 37.09 1.90
CA LYS A 133 35.63 35.82 2.35
C LYS A 133 36.89 36.09 3.15
N ASN A 134 37.22 35.23 4.10
CA ASN A 134 38.50 35.32 4.79
C ASN A 134 39.64 34.69 3.97
N ALA A 135 40.89 34.95 4.38
CA ALA A 135 42.07 34.45 3.67
C ALA A 135 42.11 32.92 3.58
N GLU A 136 41.63 32.20 4.61
CA GLU A 136 41.60 30.74 4.64
C GLU A 136 40.61 30.16 3.62
N GLN A 137 39.43 30.77 3.47
CA GLN A 137 38.43 30.41 2.48
C GLN A 137 38.93 30.67 1.06
N ILE A 138 39.62 31.79 0.83
CA ILE A 138 40.24 32.13 -0.45
C ILE A 138 41.33 31.10 -0.79
N GLN A 139 42.20 30.77 0.17
CA GLN A 139 43.25 29.78 -0.02
C GLN A 139 42.66 28.38 -0.30
N THR A 140 41.57 28.02 0.37
CA THR A 140 40.85 26.76 0.14
C THR A 140 40.30 26.68 -1.30
N ILE A 141 39.68 27.76 -1.77
CA ILE A 141 39.17 27.86 -3.15
C ILE A 141 40.31 27.69 -4.17
N LEU A 142 41.45 28.34 -3.94
CA LEU A 142 42.62 28.25 -4.81
C LEU A 142 43.23 26.84 -4.82
N ASN A 143 43.31 26.19 -3.65
CA ASN A 143 43.83 24.83 -3.51
C ASN A 143 42.93 23.79 -4.19
N GLN A 144 41.61 24.01 -4.21
CA GLN A 144 40.63 23.12 -4.87
C GLN A 144 40.62 23.26 -6.40
N GLN A 145 41.26 24.30 -6.96
CA GLN A 145 41.37 24.56 -8.39
C GLN A 145 42.76 24.20 -8.95
N ALA A 146 43.70 23.77 -8.12
CA ALA A 146 44.98 23.23 -8.56
C ALA A 146 44.77 21.85 -9.24
N PRO A 147 45.42 21.57 -10.39
CA PRO A 147 45.29 20.29 -11.09
C PRO A 147 45.80 19.10 -10.28
#